data_AF-A0A417U0J3-F1
#
_entry.id   AF-A0A417U0J3-F1
#
_cell.length_a   1.000
_cell.length_b   1.000
_cell.length_c   1.000
_cell.angle_alpha   90.00
_cell.angle_beta   90.00
_cell.angle_gamma   90.00
#
_symmetry.space_group_name_H-M   'P 1'
#
loop_
_entity.id
_entity.type
_entity.pdbx_description
1 polymer ?
#
loop_
_entity_poly.entity_id
_entity_poly.type
_entity_poly.pdbx_seq_one_letter_code
_entity_poly.pdbx_strand_id
1 'polypeptide(L)'
;MSEWIRIRVKDFYKDAVGELEYTYVTREVYEALVDTFRKEAHAQEMRDIRHTTKDGYTEGETEELVELTGESVEDMVIRQMEIETLQKAMQSLTPVQRERLHFYFFEGMTYRQIAAKEGVGEKNIRESINGAVKKIKKYFD
;
A
#
# COMPACT_ATOMS: atom_id res chain seq x y z
N MET A 1 40.19 43.33 15.92
CA MET A 1 39.35 43.79 14.80
C MET A 1 38.21 42.80 14.69
N SER A 2 36.96 43.24 14.86
CA SER A 2 35.80 42.34 14.76
C SER A 2 35.73 41.76 13.36
N GLU A 3 35.63 40.45 13.26
CA GLU A 3 35.51 39.74 11.99
C GLU A 3 34.08 39.90 11.47
N TRP A 4 33.93 40.62 10.36
CA TRP A 4 32.65 40.87 9.71
C TRP A 4 32.44 39.85 8.60
N ILE A 5 31.35 39.12 8.66
CA ILE A 5 30.96 38.09 7.71
C ILE A 5 29.90 38.68 6.79
N ARG A 6 30.13 38.61 5.48
CA ARG A 6 29.15 39.02 4.47
C ARG A 6 28.15 37.89 4.24
N ILE A 7 26.87 38.16 4.45
CA ILE A 7 25.78 37.20 4.22
C ILE A 7 24.79 37.74 3.19
N ARG A 8 24.09 36.83 2.50
CA ARG A 8 22.94 37.18 1.67
C ARG A 8 21.69 37.12 2.54
N VAL A 9 20.86 38.17 2.51
CA VAL A 9 19.68 38.27 3.39
C VAL A 9 18.66 37.18 3.08
N LYS A 10 18.44 36.89 1.79
CA LYS A 10 17.50 35.85 1.33
C LYS A 10 17.83 34.44 1.79
N ASP A 11 19.11 34.14 2.09
CA ASP A 11 19.51 32.82 2.59
C ASP A 11 18.98 32.53 4.01
N PHE A 12 18.62 33.59 4.75
CA PHE A 12 18.11 33.51 6.13
C PHE A 12 16.70 34.09 6.28
N TYR A 13 16.11 34.75 5.29
CA TYR A 13 14.76 35.30 5.44
C TYR A 13 13.98 35.08 4.15
N LYS A 14 12.98 34.17 4.21
CA LYS A 14 12.20 33.76 3.04
C LYS A 14 11.35 34.90 2.45
N ASP A 15 10.92 35.82 3.30
CA ASP A 15 10.11 36.98 2.91
C ASP A 15 10.96 38.20 2.51
N ALA A 16 12.30 38.07 2.47
CA ALA A 16 13.17 39.16 2.06
C ALA A 16 12.97 39.50 0.57
N VAL A 17 12.67 40.77 0.30
CA VAL A 17 12.45 41.29 -1.05
C VAL A 17 13.78 41.71 -1.66
N GLY A 18 14.38 40.83 -2.47
CA GLY A 18 15.61 41.12 -3.21
C GLY A 18 16.57 39.94 -3.22
N GLU A 19 16.85 39.37 -4.40
CA GLU A 19 17.70 38.17 -4.52
C GLU A 19 19.19 38.43 -4.30
N LEU A 20 19.62 39.69 -4.41
CA LEU A 20 21.03 40.10 -4.44
C LEU A 20 21.40 41.02 -3.27
N GLU A 21 20.57 41.08 -2.23
CA GLU A 21 20.86 41.92 -1.07
C GLU A 21 21.82 41.22 -0.09
N TYR A 22 22.91 41.91 0.23
CA TYR A 22 23.95 41.41 1.14
C TYR A 22 24.12 42.39 2.30
N THR A 23 24.38 41.83 3.49
CA THR A 23 24.69 42.60 4.69
C THR A 23 25.92 42.01 5.39
N TYR A 24 26.50 42.79 6.30
CA TYR A 24 27.66 42.40 7.10
C TYR A 24 27.23 42.18 8.54
N VAL A 25 27.50 41.00 9.06
CA VAL A 25 27.18 40.61 10.44
C VAL A 25 28.46 40.22 11.18
N THR A 26 28.44 40.33 12.50
CA THR A 26 29.53 39.79 13.32
C THR A 26 29.46 38.26 13.34
N ARG A 27 30.58 37.62 13.66
CA ARG A 27 30.66 36.16 13.79
C ARG A 27 29.63 35.58 14.76
N GLU A 28 29.41 36.22 15.91
CA GLU A 28 28.41 35.78 16.90
C GLU A 28 26.98 35.78 16.32
N VAL A 29 26.64 36.81 15.56
CA VAL A 29 25.33 36.93 14.89
C VAL A 29 25.19 35.89 13.79
N TYR A 30 26.26 35.64 13.03
CA TYR A 30 26.27 34.60 12.00
C TYR A 30 26.04 33.20 12.59
N GLU A 31 26.75 32.86 13.66
CA GLU A 31 26.62 31.55 14.32
C GLU A 31 25.20 31.35 14.88
N ALA A 32 24.61 32.37 15.51
CA ALA A 32 23.23 32.33 15.99
C ALA A 32 22.21 32.14 14.86
N LEU A 33 22.41 32.81 13.71
CA LEU A 33 21.58 32.63 12.52
C LEU A 33 21.72 31.19 11.99
N VAL A 34 22.93 30.70 11.75
CA VAL A 34 23.13 29.34 11.23
C VAL A 34 22.50 28.27 12.14
N ASP A 35 22.63 28.40 13.45
CA ASP A 35 22.08 27.43 14.41
C ASP A 35 20.54 27.45 14.45
N THR A 36 19.93 28.62 14.34
CA THR A 36 18.46 28.75 14.30
C THR A 36 17.89 28.15 13.01
N PHE A 37 18.50 28.43 11.86
CA PHE A 37 18.05 27.89 10.58
C PHE A 37 18.27 26.38 10.45
N ARG A 38 19.36 25.83 10.99
CA ARG A 38 19.57 24.38 11.03
C ARG A 38 18.51 23.67 11.88
N LYS A 39 18.17 24.25 13.04
CA LYS A 39 17.12 23.71 13.92
C LYS A 39 15.74 23.80 13.26
N GLU A 40 15.44 24.90 12.57
CA GLU A 40 14.18 25.09 11.88
C GLU A 40 14.04 24.17 10.66
N ALA A 41 15.10 24.02 9.86
CA ALA A 41 15.14 23.08 8.74
C ALA A 41 14.93 21.63 9.20
N HIS A 42 15.62 21.21 10.27
CA HIS A 42 15.45 19.88 10.86
C HIS A 42 14.05 19.70 11.49
N ALA A 43 13.49 20.75 12.10
CA ALA A 43 12.12 20.71 12.62
C ALA A 43 11.09 20.60 11.48
N GLN A 44 11.35 21.24 10.34
CA GLN A 44 10.52 21.12 9.16
C GLN A 44 10.60 19.72 8.55
N GLU A 45 11.80 19.17 8.38
CA GLU A 45 12.02 17.79 7.93
C GLU A 45 11.29 16.79 8.84
N MET A 46 11.37 16.98 10.16
CA MET A 46 10.65 16.15 11.14
C MET A 46 9.12 16.30 11.07
N ARG A 47 8.59 17.45 10.62
CA ARG A 47 7.16 17.64 10.36
C ARG A 47 6.75 16.95 9.06
N ASP A 48 7.54 17.10 8.01
CA ASP A 48 7.29 16.51 6.70
C ASP A 48 7.32 14.96 6.78
N ILE A 49 8.28 14.36 7.51
CA ILE A 49 8.32 12.90 7.73
C ILE A 49 7.03 12.37 8.41
N ARG A 50 6.40 13.18 9.26
CA ARG A 50 5.19 12.78 10.01
C ARG A 50 3.90 12.94 9.22
N HIS A 51 3.90 13.78 8.19
CA HIS A 51 2.67 14.22 7.52
C HIS A 51 2.69 14.12 5.99
N THR A 52 3.84 13.82 5.40
CA THR A 52 4.02 13.71 3.95
C THR A 52 4.28 12.26 3.57
N THR A 53 3.48 11.73 2.65
CA THR A 53 3.71 10.46 1.96
C THR A 53 5.06 10.47 1.24
N LYS A 54 5.67 9.30 1.01
CA LYS A 54 7.04 9.16 0.47
C LYS A 54 7.32 9.99 -0.79
N ASP A 55 6.29 10.29 -1.58
CA ASP A 55 6.38 11.02 -2.86
C ASP A 55 5.84 12.47 -2.80
N GLY A 56 5.53 13.00 -1.61
CA GLY A 56 4.89 14.30 -1.45
C GLY A 56 3.37 14.22 -1.33
N TYR A 57 2.73 15.37 -1.12
CA TYR A 57 1.29 15.57 -1.23
C TYR A 57 1.06 16.58 -2.34
N THR A 58 0.37 16.16 -3.41
CA THR A 58 -0.10 17.05 -4.48
C THR A 58 -1.61 17.15 -4.36
N GLU A 59 -2.11 18.35 -4.04
CA GLU A 59 -3.53 18.68 -3.97
C GLU A 59 -4.21 18.35 -5.31
N GLY A 60 -5.30 17.58 -5.27
CA GLY A 60 -5.98 17.00 -6.42
C GLY A 60 -5.47 15.60 -6.83
N GLU A 61 -4.17 15.42 -7.03
CA GLU A 61 -3.64 14.14 -7.56
C GLU A 61 -3.52 13.04 -6.50
N THR A 62 -3.13 13.41 -5.28
CA THR A 62 -2.93 12.43 -4.20
C THR A 62 -4.28 11.98 -3.62
N GLU A 63 -5.28 12.87 -3.60
CA GLU A 63 -6.65 12.53 -3.21
C GLU A 63 -7.32 11.62 -4.24
N GLU A 64 -7.15 11.91 -5.53
CA GLU A 64 -7.69 11.10 -6.63
C GLU A 64 -7.10 9.68 -6.64
N LEU A 65 -5.81 9.53 -6.30
CA LEU A 65 -5.15 8.22 -6.12
C LEU A 65 -5.74 7.41 -4.96
N VAL A 66 -6.11 8.06 -3.84
CA VAL A 66 -6.77 7.40 -2.70
C VAL A 66 -8.21 7.03 -3.06
N GLU A 67 -8.88 7.84 -3.89
CA GLU A 67 -10.23 7.57 -4.40
C GLU A 67 -10.29 6.41 -5.41
N LEU A 68 -9.21 6.17 -6.17
CA LEU A 68 -9.16 5.21 -7.28
C LEU A 68 -9.28 3.74 -6.87
N THR A 69 -8.98 3.36 -5.63
CA THR A 69 -9.13 1.95 -5.18
C THR A 69 -10.37 1.71 -4.35
N GLY A 70 -10.89 2.72 -3.63
CA GLY A 70 -12.08 2.62 -2.77
C GLY A 70 -12.00 1.60 -1.60
N GLU A 71 -11.06 0.65 -1.63
CA GLU A 71 -10.77 -0.32 -0.57
C GLU A 71 -9.86 0.34 0.48
N SER A 72 -10.29 0.34 1.75
CA SER A 72 -9.46 0.75 2.88
C SER A 72 -8.25 -0.19 3.03
N VAL A 73 -7.17 0.27 3.67
CA VAL A 73 -6.07 -0.62 4.08
C VAL A 73 -6.61 -1.78 4.93
N GLU A 74 -7.66 -1.53 5.73
CA GLU A 74 -8.35 -2.57 6.50
C GLU A 74 -9.01 -3.61 5.58
N ASP A 75 -9.71 -3.18 4.53
CA ASP A 75 -10.36 -4.07 3.55
C ASP A 75 -9.33 -4.90 2.79
N MET A 76 -8.20 -4.30 2.40
CA MET A 76 -7.10 -5.01 1.76
C MET A 76 -6.54 -6.12 2.65
N VAL A 77 -6.36 -5.85 3.95
CA VAL A 77 -5.87 -6.83 4.92
C VAL A 77 -6.90 -7.95 5.14
N ILE A 78 -8.19 -7.61 5.26
CA ILE A 78 -9.28 -8.58 5.37
C ILE A 78 -9.29 -9.50 4.15
N ARG A 79 -9.25 -8.94 2.95
CA ARG A 79 -9.22 -9.69 1.69
C ARG A 79 -7.99 -10.60 1.60
N GLN A 80 -6.84 -10.13 2.05
CA GLN A 80 -5.62 -10.95 2.10
C GLN A 80 -5.80 -12.15 3.04
N MET A 81 -6.37 -11.95 4.22
CA MET A 81 -6.67 -13.02 5.17
C MET A 81 -7.68 -14.03 4.62
N GLU A 82 -8.71 -13.58 3.90
CA GLU A 82 -9.68 -14.45 3.22
C GLU A 82 -9.02 -15.29 2.13
N ILE A 83 -8.16 -14.68 1.30
CA ILE A 83 -7.42 -15.38 0.25
C ILE A 83 -6.50 -16.45 0.85
N GLU A 84 -5.77 -16.14 1.92
CA GLU A 84 -4.92 -17.11 2.61
C GLU A 84 -5.72 -18.28 3.19
N THR A 85 -6.90 -18.00 3.74
CA THR A 85 -7.81 -19.01 4.29
C THR A 85 -8.34 -19.90 3.17
N LEU A 86 -8.73 -19.32 2.03
CA LEU A 86 -9.14 -20.07 0.84
C LEU A 86 -8.00 -20.92 0.29
N GLN A 87 -6.77 -20.41 0.24
CA GLN A 87 -5.61 -21.17 -0.22
C GLN A 87 -5.36 -22.39 0.67
N LYS A 88 -5.42 -22.24 2.00
CA LYS A 88 -5.31 -23.37 2.94
C LYS A 88 -6.43 -24.40 2.71
N ALA A 89 -7.67 -23.94 2.50
CA ALA A 89 -8.78 -24.81 2.17
C ALA A 89 -8.55 -25.60 0.88
N MET A 90 -8.06 -24.95 -0.18
CA MET A 90 -7.78 -25.55 -1.48
C MET A 90 -6.61 -26.56 -1.44
N GLN A 91 -5.66 -26.39 -0.53
CA GLN A 91 -4.57 -27.35 -0.28
C GLN A 91 -5.06 -28.65 0.37
N SER A 92 -6.18 -28.63 1.10
CA SER A 92 -6.79 -29.84 1.72
C SER A 92 -7.51 -30.77 0.73
N LEU A 93 -7.72 -30.30 -0.50
CA LEU A 93 -8.41 -31.01 -1.56
C LEU A 93 -7.47 -31.95 -2.32
N THR A 94 -7.99 -33.09 -2.76
CA THR A 94 -7.25 -33.93 -3.72
C THR A 94 -7.19 -33.23 -5.09
N PRO A 95 -6.22 -33.57 -5.96
CA PRO A 95 -6.14 -33.01 -7.30
C PRO A 95 -7.46 -33.17 -8.09
N VAL A 96 -8.08 -34.35 -8.01
CA VAL A 96 -9.38 -34.64 -8.64
C VAL A 96 -10.51 -33.75 -8.09
N GLN A 97 -10.54 -33.49 -6.78
CA GLN A 97 -11.53 -32.58 -6.19
C GLN A 97 -11.35 -31.15 -6.71
N ARG A 98 -10.10 -30.68 -6.80
CA ARG A 98 -9.77 -29.34 -7.28
C ARG A 98 -10.15 -29.16 -8.75
N GLU A 99 -9.82 -30.14 -9.59
CA GLU A 99 -10.12 -30.12 -11.02
C GLU A 99 -11.63 -30.14 -11.27
N ARG A 100 -12.39 -30.99 -10.55
CA ARG A 100 -13.85 -31.02 -10.66
C ARG A 100 -14.53 -29.74 -10.17
N LEU A 101 -13.98 -29.08 -9.14
CA LEU A 101 -14.43 -27.74 -8.74
C LEU A 101 -14.17 -26.71 -9.82
N HIS A 102 -13.00 -26.75 -10.48
CA HIS A 102 -12.68 -25.87 -11.60
C HIS A 102 -13.71 -26.02 -12.72
N PHE A 103 -13.96 -27.25 -13.17
CA PHE A 103 -14.94 -27.50 -14.23
C PHE A 103 -16.36 -27.03 -13.86
N TYR A 104 -16.78 -27.25 -12.61
CA TYR A 104 -18.13 -26.90 -12.20
C TYR A 104 -18.33 -25.38 -11.97
N PHE A 105 -17.46 -24.75 -11.17
CA PHE A 105 -17.64 -23.35 -10.76
C PHE A 105 -17.06 -22.33 -11.74
N PHE A 106 -15.98 -22.67 -12.44
CA PHE A 106 -15.27 -21.73 -13.31
C PHE A 106 -15.57 -21.96 -14.80
N GLU A 107 -15.67 -23.22 -15.23
CA GLU A 107 -16.04 -23.55 -16.63
C GLU A 107 -17.56 -23.76 -16.83
N GLY A 108 -18.35 -23.72 -15.75
CA GLY A 108 -19.82 -23.86 -15.82
C GLY A 108 -20.32 -25.22 -16.30
N MET A 109 -19.49 -26.27 -16.25
CA MET A 109 -19.87 -27.61 -16.69
C MET A 109 -20.85 -28.27 -15.72
N THR A 110 -21.85 -28.95 -16.26
CA THR A 110 -22.76 -29.80 -15.46
C THR A 110 -22.06 -31.08 -15.00
N TYR A 111 -22.56 -31.72 -13.93
CA TYR A 111 -22.03 -33.00 -13.47
C TYR A 111 -22.00 -34.08 -14.56
N ARG A 112 -22.99 -34.08 -15.46
CA ARG A 112 -23.06 -35.02 -16.59
C ARG A 112 -21.96 -34.76 -17.62
N GLN A 113 -21.66 -33.49 -17.92
CA GLN A 113 -20.57 -33.13 -18.85
C GLN A 113 -19.21 -33.50 -18.27
N ILE A 114 -18.98 -33.23 -16.98
CA ILE A 114 -17.75 -33.61 -16.28
C ILE A 114 -17.59 -35.14 -16.24
N ALA A 115 -18.68 -35.86 -15.93
CA ALA A 115 -18.73 -37.31 -15.94
C ALA A 115 -18.37 -37.90 -17.31
N ALA A 116 -18.93 -37.33 -18.39
CA ALA A 116 -18.61 -37.73 -19.76
C ALA A 116 -17.14 -37.44 -20.13
N LYS A 117 -16.60 -36.29 -19.68
CA LYS A 117 -15.21 -35.89 -19.91
C LYS A 117 -14.21 -36.82 -19.22
N GLU A 118 -14.48 -37.21 -17.98
CA GLU A 118 -13.59 -38.07 -17.18
C GLU A 118 -13.88 -39.58 -17.36
N GLY A 119 -14.96 -39.96 -18.04
CA GLY A 119 -15.37 -41.35 -18.22
C GLY A 119 -15.83 -42.04 -16.92
N VAL A 120 -16.36 -41.28 -15.96
CA VAL A 120 -16.82 -41.77 -14.66
C VAL A 120 -18.32 -41.53 -14.46
N GLY A 121 -18.95 -42.23 -13.52
CA GLY A 121 -20.36 -42.03 -13.21
C GLY A 121 -20.65 -40.65 -12.59
N GLU A 122 -21.78 -40.03 -12.96
CA GLU A 122 -22.22 -38.73 -12.44
C GLU A 122 -22.28 -38.67 -10.91
N LYS A 123 -22.68 -39.79 -10.27
CA LYS A 123 -22.68 -39.95 -8.82
C LYS A 123 -21.30 -39.66 -8.22
N ASN A 124 -20.22 -40.15 -8.84
CA ASN A 124 -18.86 -39.95 -8.36
C ASN A 124 -18.43 -38.47 -8.46
N ILE A 125 -18.85 -37.78 -9.53
CA ILE A 125 -18.61 -36.34 -9.69
C ILE A 125 -19.31 -35.57 -8.57
N ARG A 126 -20.59 -35.86 -8.34
CA ARG A 126 -21.39 -35.21 -7.31
C ARG A 126 -20.83 -35.42 -5.91
N GLU A 127 -20.46 -36.65 -5.57
CA GLU A 127 -19.85 -36.98 -4.27
C GLU A 127 -18.50 -36.27 -4.09
N SER A 128 -17.69 -36.22 -5.15
CA SER A 128 -16.38 -35.56 -5.13
C SER A 128 -16.49 -34.05 -4.92
N ILE A 129 -17.37 -33.37 -5.67
CA ILE A 129 -17.61 -31.92 -5.54
C ILE A 129 -18.22 -31.60 -4.17
N ASN A 130 -19.25 -32.34 -3.74
CA ASN A 130 -19.86 -32.12 -2.43
C ASN A 130 -18.86 -32.36 -1.29
N GLY A 131 -18.00 -33.38 -1.42
CA GLY A 131 -16.92 -33.63 -0.47
C GLY A 131 -15.89 -32.48 -0.44
N ALA A 132 -15.57 -31.91 -1.60
CA ALA A 132 -14.67 -30.77 -1.70
C ALA A 132 -15.26 -29.51 -1.05
N VAL A 133 -16.52 -29.17 -1.36
CA VAL A 133 -17.23 -28.04 -0.75
C VAL A 133 -17.32 -28.20 0.77
N LYS A 134 -17.63 -29.41 1.28
CA LYS A 134 -17.64 -29.69 2.72
C LYS A 134 -16.27 -29.49 3.37
N LYS A 135 -15.18 -29.82 2.68
CA LYS A 135 -13.82 -29.56 3.19
C LYS A 135 -13.52 -28.08 3.24
N ILE A 136 -13.89 -27.33 2.20
CA ILE A 136 -13.68 -25.87 2.14
C ILE A 136 -14.45 -25.17 3.28
N LYS A 137 -15.72 -25.52 3.49
CA LYS A 137 -16.56 -24.90 4.53
C LYS A 137 -15.94 -24.94 5.93
N LYS A 138 -15.25 -26.03 6.28
CA LYS A 138 -14.56 -26.16 7.58
C LYS A 138 -13.49 -25.11 7.88
N TYR A 139 -13.05 -24.34 6.89
CA TYR A 139 -12.08 -23.24 7.07
C TYR A 139 -12.75 -21.88 7.28
N PHE A 140 -14.07 -21.80 7.05
CA PHE A 140 -14.87 -20.56 7.12
C PHE A 140 -16.05 -20.68 8.10
N ASP A 141 -16.25 -21.85 8.70
CA ASP A 141 -17.14 -22.12 9.84
C ASP A 141 -16.36 -21.99 11.16
#